data_AF-A0AA97GHF9-F1
#
_entry.id   AF-A0AA97GHF9-F1
#
_cell.length_a   1.000
_cell.length_b   1.000
_cell.length_c   1.000
_cell.angle_alpha   90.00
_cell.angle_beta   90.00
_cell.angle_gamma   90.00
#
_symmetry.space_group_name_H-M   'P 1'
#
loop_
_entity.id
_entity.type
_entity.pdbx_description
1 polymer ?
#
loop_
_entity_poly.entity_id
_entity_poly.type
_entity_poly.pdbx_seq_one_letter_code
_entity_poly.pdbx_strand_id
1 'polypeptide(L)'
;MRVENDILNSAASSFLKKLRKQNGITEGELAILLKISQQQVSRYENGKTQLTIGRVNQYLEIFGLDWNYFTNEVIKNAKRLNGI
;
A
#
# COMPACT_ATOMS: atom_id res chain seq x y z
N MET A 1 0.10 -7.76 19.21
CA MET A 1 0.53 -6.34 19.17
C MET A 1 1.63 -6.01 18.15
N ARG A 2 2.88 -6.52 18.20
CA ARG A 2 3.89 -6.27 17.14
C ARG A 2 3.63 -7.06 15.85
N VAL A 3 3.37 -8.36 15.99
CA VAL A 3 3.10 -9.28 14.86
C VAL A 3 1.88 -8.84 14.04
N GLU A 4 0.78 -8.44 14.68
CA GLU A 4 -0.43 -7.97 13.99
C GLU A 4 -0.19 -6.70 13.18
N ASN A 5 0.57 -5.74 13.72
CA ASN A 5 0.90 -4.49 13.02
C ASN A 5 1.79 -4.74 11.80
N ASP A 6 2.74 -5.68 11.89
CA ASP A 6 3.60 -6.05 10.76
C ASP A 6 2.81 -6.73 9.64
N ILE A 7 1.83 -7.57 9.99
CA ILE A 7 0.94 -8.22 9.03
C ILE A 7 0.06 -7.19 8.32
N LEU A 8 -0.55 -6.25 9.06
CA LEU A 8 -1.34 -5.17 8.47
C LEU A 8 -0.51 -4.30 7.53
N ASN A 9 0.71 -3.93 7.94
CA ASN A 9 1.62 -3.17 7.10
C ASN A 9 1.99 -3.93 5.82
N SER A 10 2.30 -5.22 5.93
CA SER A 10 2.60 -6.08 4.78
C SER A 10 1.40 -6.20 3.82
N ALA A 11 0.20 -6.38 4.36
CA ALA A 11 -1.03 -6.47 3.58
C ALA A 11 -1.34 -5.15 2.83
N ALA A 12 -1.23 -4.01 3.52
CA ALA A 12 -1.41 -2.68 2.92
C ALA A 12 -0.36 -2.40 1.82
N SER A 13 0.92 -2.63 2.12
CA SER A 13 2.03 -2.43 1.19
C SER A 13 1.85 -3.27 -0.09
N SER A 14 1.50 -4.55 0.08
CA SER A 14 1.27 -5.48 -1.03
C SER A 14 0.07 -5.10 -1.88
N PHE A 15 -1.02 -4.64 -1.24
CA PHE A 15 -2.20 -4.15 -1.96
C PHE A 15 -1.88 -2.93 -2.82
N LEU A 16 -1.21 -1.92 -2.25
CA LEU A 16 -0.85 -0.70 -2.99
C LEU A 16 0.13 -0.98 -4.14
N LYS A 17 1.09 -1.89 -3.94
CA LYS A 17 1.98 -2.38 -5.01
C LYS A 17 1.20 -3.04 -6.15
N LYS A 18 0.22 -3.88 -5.82
CA LYS A 18 -0.63 -4.54 -6.81
C LYS A 18 -1.45 -3.51 -7.58
N LEU A 19 -2.05 -2.56 -6.88
CA LEU A 19 -2.86 -1.48 -7.47
C LEU A 19 -2.05 -0.66 -8.47
N ARG A 20 -0.84 -0.23 -8.09
CA ARG A 20 0.08 0.46 -9.01
C ARG A 20 0.33 -0.37 -10.28
N LYS A 21 0.69 -1.64 -10.11
CA LYS A 21 0.98 -2.55 -11.24
C LYS A 21 -0.24 -2.76 -12.14
N GLN A 22 -1.45 -2.86 -11.59
CA GLN A 22 -2.69 -2.98 -12.35
C GLN A 22 -3.00 -1.74 -13.20
N ASN A 23 -2.52 -0.57 -12.76
CA ASN A 23 -2.61 0.67 -13.52
C ASN A 23 -1.44 0.87 -14.50
N GLY A 24 -0.55 -0.11 -14.64
CA GLY A 24 0.51 -0.11 -15.66
C GLY A 24 1.66 0.89 -15.44
N ILE A 25 1.71 1.58 -14.30
CA ILE A 25 2.76 2.56 -14.02
C ILE A 25 3.91 1.96 -13.20
N THR A 26 5.12 2.44 -13.43
CA THR A 26 6.35 2.13 -12.73
C THR A 26 6.41 2.78 -11.34
N GLU A 27 7.32 2.33 -10.48
CA GLU A 27 7.57 2.98 -9.19
C GLU A 27 8.06 4.43 -9.36
N GLY A 28 8.80 4.71 -10.44
CA GLY A 28 9.29 6.05 -10.76
C GLY A 28 8.16 7.01 -11.15
N GLU A 29 7.22 6.55 -11.99
CA GLU A 29 6.03 7.34 -12.35
C GLU A 29 5.15 7.61 -11.14
N LEU A 30 4.93 6.61 -10.28
CA LEU A 30 4.19 6.83 -9.04
C LEU A 30 4.92 7.78 -8.09
N ALA A 31 6.25 7.73 -8.02
CA ALA A 31 7.04 8.64 -7.19
C ALA A 31 6.87 10.11 -7.61
N ILE A 32 6.79 10.37 -8.92
CA ILE A 32 6.50 11.70 -9.47
C ILE A 32 5.12 12.19 -8.99
N LEU A 33 4.09 11.34 -9.09
CA LEU A 33 2.73 11.68 -8.65
C LEU A 33 2.67 11.98 -7.14
N LEU A 34 3.39 11.20 -6.34
CA LEU A 34 3.45 11.35 -4.88
C LEU A 34 4.42 12.43 -4.39
N LYS A 35 5.22 13.01 -5.29
CA LYS A 35 6.29 13.98 -5.01
C LYS A 35 7.29 13.46 -3.97
N ILE A 36 7.76 12.23 -4.17
CA ILE A 36 8.77 11.55 -3.33
C ILE A 36 9.81 10.85 -4.21
N SER A 37 10.81 10.22 -3.60
CA SER A 37 11.78 9.41 -4.37
C SER A 37 11.21 8.04 -4.75
N GLN A 38 11.68 7.48 -5.87
CA GLN A 38 11.35 6.11 -6.27
C GLN A 38 11.76 5.07 -5.21
N GLN A 39 12.88 5.30 -4.52
CA GLN A 39 13.32 4.46 -3.40
C GLN A 39 12.30 4.47 -2.25
N GLN A 40 11.66 5.62 -1.98
CA GLN A 40 10.65 5.73 -0.95
C GLN A 40 9.35 5.00 -1.35
N VAL A 41 8.92 5.07 -2.62
CA VAL A 41 7.85 4.21 -3.15
C VAL A 41 8.19 2.74 -2.97
N SER A 42 9.41 2.33 -3.34
CA SER A 42 9.86 0.94 -3.19
C SER A 42 9.84 0.49 -1.72
N ARG A 43 10.28 1.34 -0.80
CA ARG A 43 10.21 1.05 0.64
C ARG A 43 8.78 0.86 1.14
N TYR A 44 7.84 1.69 0.67
CA TYR A 44 6.42 1.52 1.00
C TYR A 44 5.86 0.24 0.42
N GLU A 45 6.03 -0.02 -0.87
CA GLU A 45 5.45 -1.18 -1.55
C GLU A 45 6.02 -2.52 -1.08
N ASN A 46 7.20 -2.51 -0.43
CA ASN A 46 7.82 -3.69 0.14
C ASN A 46 7.73 -3.74 1.68
N GLY A 47 6.92 -2.87 2.30
CA GLY A 47 6.67 -2.85 3.75
C GLY A 47 7.89 -2.49 4.61
N LYS A 48 8.96 -1.95 4.01
CA LYS A 48 10.19 -1.53 4.72
C LYS A 48 10.02 -0.22 5.47
N THR A 49 8.96 0.53 5.19
CA THR A 49 8.60 1.75 5.91
C THR A 49 7.08 1.75 6.07
N GLN A 50 6.62 2.00 7.30
CA GLN A 50 5.19 2.10 7.56
C GLN A 50 4.58 3.27 6.80
N LEU A 51 3.44 3.02 6.17
CA LEU A 51 2.64 4.06 5.52
C LEU A 51 1.90 4.87 6.57
N THR A 52 1.95 6.19 6.45
CA THR A 52 1.06 7.06 7.22
C THR A 52 -0.31 7.12 6.55
N ILE A 53 -1.36 7.46 7.31
CA ILE A 53 -2.73 7.64 6.77
C ILE A 53 -2.72 8.62 5.59
N GLY A 54 -1.99 9.73 5.70
CA GLY A 54 -1.88 10.70 4.60
C GLY A 54 -1.24 10.11 3.34
N ARG A 55 -0.26 9.21 3.47
CA ARG A 55 0.33 8.53 2.29
C ARG A 55 -0.65 7.56 1.66
N VAL A 56 -1.39 6.81 2.47
CA VAL A 56 -2.45 5.94 1.95
C VAL A 56 -3.49 6.78 1.20
N ASN A 57 -3.95 7.91 1.77
CA ASN A 57 -4.93 8.78 1.12
C ASN A 57 -4.48 9.23 -0.27
N GLN A 58 -3.21 9.61 -0.43
CA GLN A 58 -2.66 10.02 -1.72
C GLN A 58 -2.66 8.89 -2.76
N TYR A 59 -2.35 7.65 -2.34
CA TYR A 59 -2.50 6.50 -3.24
C TYR A 59 -3.97 6.34 -3.67
N LEU A 60 -4.90 6.42 -2.73
CA LEU A 60 -6.32 6.25 -3.03
C LEU A 60 -6.83 7.34 -3.98
N GLU A 61 -6.42 8.59 -3.79
CA GLU A 61 -6.75 9.70 -4.70
C GLU A 61 -6.19 9.48 -6.12
N ILE A 62 -4.91 9.09 -6.22
CA ILE A 62 -4.25 8.84 -7.52
C ILE A 62 -4.97 7.73 -8.30
N PHE A 63 -5.43 6.69 -7.60
CA PHE A 63 -6.05 5.52 -8.22
C PHE A 63 -7.58 5.51 -8.16
N GLY A 64 -8.21 6.60 -7.71
CA GLY A 64 -9.67 6.73 -7.65
C GLY A 64 -10.36 5.69 -6.76
N LEU A 65 -9.75 5.32 -5.63
CA LEU A 65 -10.30 4.34 -4.68
C LEU A 65 -10.88 5.00 -3.44
N ASP A 66 -11.88 4.34 -2.84
CA ASP A 66 -12.42 4.71 -1.55
C ASP A 66 -11.76 3.95 -0.38
N TRP A 67 -11.84 4.54 0.81
CA TRP A 67 -11.27 3.97 2.04
C TRP A 67 -11.92 2.65 2.47
N ASN A 68 -13.22 2.46 2.23
CA ASN A 68 -13.90 1.21 2.61
C ASN A 68 -13.39 0.05 1.76
N TYR A 69 -13.23 0.27 0.45
CA TYR A 69 -12.64 -0.72 -0.44
C TYR A 69 -11.21 -1.07 -0.03
N PHE A 70 -10.37 -0.06 0.21
CA PHE A 70 -8.99 -0.28 0.65
C PHE A 70 -8.92 -1.09 1.95
N THR A 71 -9.63 -0.65 2.99
CA THR A 71 -9.59 -1.31 4.31
C THR A 71 -10.12 -2.75 4.24
N ASN A 72 -11.18 -3.01 3.48
CA ASN A 72 -11.72 -4.35 3.26
C ASN A 72 -10.69 -5.29 2.62
N GLU A 73 -10.02 -4.84 1.55
CA GLU A 73 -8.99 -5.66 0.88
C GLU A 73 -7.75 -5.86 1.74
N VAL A 74 -7.33 -4.86 2.53
CA VAL A 74 -6.22 -4.99 3.48
C VAL A 74 -6.55 -5.99 4.58
N ILE A 75 -7.73 -5.90 5.21
CA ILE A 75 -8.14 -6.82 6.28
C ILE A 75 -8.24 -8.25 5.75
N LYS A 76 -8.80 -8.44 4.56
CA LYS A 76 -8.89 -9.74 3.89
C LYS A 76 -7.51 -10.34 3.60
N ASN A 77 -6.58 -9.54 3.11
CA ASN A 77 -5.20 -9.99 2.86
C ASN A 77 -4.45 -10.29 4.16
N ALA A 78 -4.66 -9.50 5.21
CA ALA A 78 -4.08 -9.74 6.53
C ALA A 78 -4.58 -11.07 7.15
N LYS A 79 -5.85 -11.42 6.99
CA LYS A 79 -6.41 -12.71 7.44
C LYS A 79 -5.74 -13.89 6.73
N ARG A 80 -5.60 -13.81 5.40
CA ARG A 80 -4.92 -14.83 4.59
C ARG A 80 -3.47 -15.05 5.03
N LEU A 81 -2.74 -13.98 5.33
CA LEU A 81 -1.36 -14.06 5.83
C LEU A 81 -1.26 -14.70 7.22
N ASN A 82 -2.33 -14.64 8.02
CA ASN A 82 -2.43 -15.33 9.31
C ASN A 82 -2.81 -16.82 9.18
N GLY A 83 -3.05 -17.34 7.97
CA GLY A 83 -3.43 -18.73 7.75
C GLY A 83 -4.88 -19.06 8.14
N ILE A 84 -5.78 -18.06 8.13
CA ILE A 84 -7.22 -18.18 8.39
C ILE A 84 -8.01 -17.89 7.11
#